data_AF-A0AAW0KL83-F1
#
_entry.id   AF-A0AAW0KL83-F1
#
_cell.length_a   1.000
_cell.length_b   1.000
_cell.length_c   1.000
_cell.angle_alpha   90.00
_cell.angle_beta   90.00
_cell.angle_gamma   90.00
#
_symmetry.space_group_name_H-M   'P 1'
#
loop_
_entity.id
_entity.type
_entity.pdbx_description
1 polymer ?
#
loop_
_entity_poly.entity_id
_entity_poly.type
_entity_poly.pdbx_seq_one_letter_code
_entity_poly.pdbx_strand_id
1 'polypeptide(L)'
;MAHNWTSWWMQFYEYAGANTTPTAFYNIGDLEIQDNLARIWVDIGTSEPLLLDVLINALTQISSDMVGIKQLTFGGSEFENWNENLKSEDAGYSIHKI
;
A
#
# COMPACT_ATOMS: atom_id res chain seq x y z
N MET A 1 -25.82 0.30 -7.68
CA MET A 1 -25.00 -0.81 -8.20
C MET A 1 -23.59 -0.56 -7.69
N ALA A 2 -23.07 -1.40 -6.79
CA ALA A 2 -21.74 -1.22 -6.22
C ALA A 2 -20.69 -1.68 -7.23
N HIS A 3 -19.77 -0.80 -7.61
CA HIS A 3 -18.63 -1.12 -8.46
C HIS A 3 -17.60 -1.93 -7.63
N ASN A 4 -17.12 -3.03 -8.19
CA ASN A 4 -16.10 -3.91 -7.62
C ASN A 4 -14.75 -3.18 -7.62
N TRP A 5 -14.12 -3.01 -6.46
CA TRP A 5 -12.78 -2.42 -6.34
C TRP A 5 -11.75 -3.55 -6.13
N THR A 6 -10.64 -3.50 -6.87
CA THR A 6 -9.48 -4.40 -6.74
C THR A 6 -8.53 -3.91 -5.64
N SER A 7 -8.07 -4.81 -4.76
CA SER A 7 -7.16 -4.54 -3.64
C SER A 7 -5.68 -4.70 -4.04
N TRP A 8 -4.74 -4.02 -3.37
CA TRP A 8 -3.33 -3.94 -3.74
C TRP A 8 -2.44 -4.41 -2.58
N TRP A 9 -1.33 -5.09 -2.87
CA TRP A 9 -0.50 -5.73 -1.84
C TRP A 9 0.99 -5.49 -2.11
N MET A 10 1.77 -5.30 -1.06
CA MET A 10 3.18 -4.87 -0.96
C MET A 10 3.86 -5.64 0.19
N GLN A 11 5.17 -5.52 0.42
CA GLN A 11 5.86 -6.15 1.56
C GLN A 11 6.83 -5.17 2.28
N PHE A 12 6.91 -5.13 3.62
CA PHE A 12 7.79 -4.25 4.42
C PHE A 12 8.59 -4.92 5.56
N TYR A 13 9.62 -4.21 6.04
CA TYR A 13 10.34 -4.37 7.30
C TYR A 13 10.64 -2.97 7.90
N GLU A 14 10.66 -2.84 9.23
CA GLU A 14 10.47 -1.55 9.94
C GLU A 14 11.76 -0.72 10.13
N TYR A 15 11.71 0.57 9.79
CA TYR A 15 12.65 1.61 10.24
C TYR A 15 11.93 2.98 10.26
N ALA A 16 12.13 3.78 11.31
CA ALA A 16 11.32 4.97 11.60
C ALA A 16 11.78 6.23 10.85
N GLY A 17 10.86 6.96 10.18
CA GLY A 17 11.15 8.29 9.62
C GLY A 17 10.03 9.05 8.89
N ALA A 18 9.48 10.06 9.59
CA ALA A 18 9.06 11.42 9.18
C ALA A 18 7.87 11.77 8.22
N ASN A 19 6.98 12.62 8.75
CA ASN A 19 5.94 13.53 8.19
C ASN A 19 6.08 14.04 6.74
N THR A 20 4.98 14.03 5.94
CA THR A 20 4.54 15.13 5.02
C THR A 20 3.13 14.89 4.37
N THR A 21 2.40 15.98 4.03
CA THR A 21 1.25 16.08 3.07
C THR A 21 1.54 17.25 2.09
N PRO A 22 1.17 17.21 0.78
CA PRO A 22 -0.19 17.07 0.24
C PRO A 22 -0.34 15.98 -0.84
N THR A 23 -1.49 15.32 -0.90
CA THR A 23 -1.70 14.08 -1.66
C THR A 23 -2.31 14.29 -3.05
N ALA A 24 -1.65 13.74 -4.08
CA ALA A 24 -2.14 13.65 -5.47
C ALA A 24 -3.25 12.60 -5.66
N PHE A 25 -3.73 11.99 -4.58
CA PHE A 25 -4.74 10.95 -4.55
C PHE A 25 -6.03 11.54 -4.00
N TYR A 26 -7.17 11.20 -4.60
CA TYR A 26 -8.48 11.71 -4.17
C TYR A 26 -8.88 11.17 -2.80
N ASN A 27 -8.54 9.92 -2.54
CA ASN A 27 -8.77 9.26 -1.28
C ASN A 27 -7.71 8.18 -1.07
N ILE A 28 -7.29 7.99 0.17
CA ILE A 28 -6.29 7.00 0.55
C ILE A 28 -6.80 6.30 1.81
N GLY A 29 -6.78 4.97 1.81
CA GLY A 29 -7.08 4.17 2.99
C GLY A 29 -5.86 4.07 3.91
N ASP A 30 -6.09 3.62 5.13
CA ASP A 30 -4.99 3.35 6.06
C ASP A 30 -4.03 2.29 5.47
N LEU A 31 -2.75 2.38 5.86
CA LEU A 31 -1.75 1.39 5.50
C LEU A 31 -1.89 0.19 6.43
N GLU A 32 -2.31 -0.94 5.87
CA GLU A 32 -2.40 -2.21 6.58
C GLU A 32 -1.11 -3.01 6.39
N ILE A 33 -0.62 -3.68 7.43
CA ILE A 33 0.60 -4.50 7.39
C ILE A 33 0.30 -5.86 8.03
N GLN A 34 0.69 -6.96 7.37
CA GLN A 34 0.62 -8.34 7.88
C GLN A 34 1.99 -9.00 7.69
N ASP A 35 2.71 -9.28 8.78
CA ASP A 35 4.07 -9.80 8.72
C ASP A 35 4.96 -8.94 7.80
N ASN A 36 5.48 -9.54 6.73
CA ASN A 36 6.24 -8.86 5.73
C ASN A 36 5.36 -8.26 4.65
N LEU A 37 4.03 -8.41 4.62
CA LEU A 37 3.08 -7.85 3.64
C LEU A 37 2.49 -6.50 4.08
N ALA A 38 2.03 -5.70 3.13
CA ALA A 38 1.37 -4.44 3.33
C ALA A 38 0.35 -4.14 2.24
N ARG A 39 -0.73 -3.45 2.57
CA ARG A 39 -1.77 -3.05 1.63
C ARG A 39 -2.14 -1.62 1.89
N ILE A 40 -2.35 -0.89 0.80
CA ILE A 40 -2.96 0.43 0.83
C ILE A 40 -4.00 0.51 -0.27
N TRP A 41 -5.15 1.06 0.06
CA TRP A 41 -6.15 1.41 -0.94
C TRP A 41 -5.93 2.86 -1.36
N VAL A 42 -5.90 3.11 -2.66
CA VAL A 42 -5.63 4.44 -3.21
C VAL A 42 -6.61 4.72 -4.34
N ASP A 43 -7.36 5.81 -4.24
CA ASP A 43 -8.13 6.38 -5.34
C ASP A 43 -7.24 7.30 -6.16
N ILE A 44 -6.80 6.79 -7.29
CA ILE A 44 -5.94 7.48 -8.26
C ILE A 44 -6.72 8.43 -9.18
N GLY A 45 -8.05 8.43 -9.13
CA GLY A 45 -8.90 9.19 -10.06
C GLY A 45 -8.72 8.76 -11.53
N THR A 46 -9.41 9.44 -12.44
CA THR A 46 -9.31 9.20 -13.89
C THR A 46 -8.57 10.32 -14.63
N SER A 47 -8.12 11.35 -13.91
CA SER A 47 -7.70 12.63 -14.50
C SER A 47 -6.20 12.72 -14.79
N GLU A 48 -5.35 11.91 -14.15
CA GLU A 48 -3.90 12.08 -14.18
C GLU A 48 -3.18 10.84 -14.73
N PRO A 49 -2.92 10.80 -16.06
CA PRO A 49 -2.32 9.63 -16.71
C PRO A 49 -0.88 9.31 -16.27
N LEU A 50 -0.20 10.23 -15.59
CA LEU A 50 1.19 10.07 -15.12
C LEU A 50 1.31 9.64 -13.66
N LEU A 51 0.19 9.51 -12.94
CA LEU A 51 0.22 9.27 -11.49
C LEU A 51 0.86 7.92 -11.15
N LEU A 52 0.62 6.90 -11.98
CA LEU A 52 1.23 5.58 -11.79
C LEU A 52 2.75 5.61 -12.02
N ASP A 53 3.23 6.36 -13.01
CA ASP A 53 4.68 6.53 -13.26
C ASP A 53 5.36 7.21 -12.07
N VAL A 54 4.76 8.28 -11.54
CA VAL A 54 5.27 8.98 -10.36
C VAL A 54 5.26 8.06 -9.13
N LEU A 55 4.18 7.29 -8.93
CA LEU A 55 4.06 6.34 -7.83
C LEU A 55 5.12 5.23 -7.92
N ILE A 56 5.30 4.63 -9.10
CA ILE A 56 6.31 3.58 -9.32
C ILE A 56 7.71 4.14 -9.07
N ASN A 57 8.01 5.36 -9.55
CA ASN A 57 9.29 6.00 -9.29
C ASN A 57 9.51 6.27 -7.80
N ALA A 58 8.48 6.75 -7.08
CA ALA A 58 8.56 6.95 -5.64
C ALA A 58 8.77 5.63 -4.89
N LEU A 59 8.03 4.57 -5.24
CA LEU A 59 8.21 3.24 -4.65
C LEU A 59 9.58 2.63 -4.98
N THR A 60 10.13 2.91 -6.16
CA THR A 60 11.49 2.49 -6.52
C THR A 60 12.53 3.20 -5.64
N GLN A 61 12.37 4.50 -5.39
CA GLN A 61 13.24 5.25 -4.50
C GLN A 61 13.14 4.73 -3.05
N ILE A 62 11.92 4.51 -2.56
CA ILE A 62 11.66 3.91 -1.23
C ILE A 62 12.30 2.50 -1.15
N SER A 63 12.22 1.71 -2.23
CA SER A 63 12.82 0.38 -2.33
C SER A 63 14.34 0.41 -2.15
N SER A 64 14.99 1.41 -2.73
CA SER A 64 16.44 1.62 -2.63
C SER A 64 16.87 2.12 -1.26
N ASP A 65 16.15 3.10 -0.71
CA ASP A 65 16.67 3.92 0.38
C ASP A 65 16.15 3.55 1.77
N MET A 66 14.97 2.90 1.83
CA MET A 66 14.27 2.65 3.09
C MET A 66 13.98 1.17 3.31
N VAL A 67 13.27 0.54 2.38
CA VAL A 67 12.76 -0.83 2.55
C VAL A 67 12.70 -1.53 1.21
N GLY A 68 13.48 -2.58 1.04
CA GLY A 68 13.54 -3.37 -0.19
C GLY A 68 12.19 -3.99 -0.54
N ILE A 69 11.61 -3.52 -1.64
CA ILE A 69 10.35 -4.03 -2.17
C ILE A 69 10.67 -5.16 -3.15
N LYS A 70 10.32 -6.40 -2.77
CA LYS A 70 10.53 -7.59 -3.60
C LYS A 70 9.55 -7.66 -4.79
N GLN A 71 8.30 -7.32 -4.54
CA GLN A 71 7.23 -7.38 -5.53
C GLN A 71 6.17 -6.33 -5.20
N LEU A 72 5.68 -5.66 -6.24
CA LEU A 72 4.55 -4.75 -6.19
C LEU A 72 3.47 -5.31 -7.10
N THR A 73 2.29 -5.60 -6.53
CA THR A 73 1.16 -6.12 -7.30
C THR A 73 0.03 -5.13 -7.32
N PHE A 74 -0.49 -4.94 -8.53
CA PHE A 74 -1.49 -3.95 -8.81
C PHE A 74 -2.87 -4.61 -8.97
N GLY A 75 -3.75 -4.43 -7.99
CA GLY A 75 -5.09 -5.02 -7.96
C GLY A 75 -5.11 -6.50 -7.54
N GLY A 76 -6.25 -7.15 -7.74
CA GLY A 76 -6.52 -8.53 -7.28
C GLY A 76 -7.38 -8.59 -6.01
N SER A 77 -7.91 -9.77 -5.73
CA SER A 77 -8.66 -10.06 -4.49
C SER A 77 -7.82 -10.77 -3.44
N GLU A 78 -6.68 -11.34 -3.85
CA GLU A 78 -5.79 -12.16 -3.03
C GLU A 78 -4.34 -11.90 -3.46
N PHE A 79 -3.42 -12.04 -2.52
CA PHE A 79 -1.98 -11.99 -2.80
C PHE A 79 -1.17 -12.70 -1.74
N GLU A 80 -0.28 -13.56 -2.22
CA GLU A 80 0.55 -14.44 -1.39
C GLU A 80 -0.24 -15.03 -0.21
N ASN A 81 0.24 -14.83 1.02
CA ASN A 81 -0.36 -15.36 2.24
C ASN A 81 -1.23 -14.32 2.96
N TRP A 82 -1.69 -13.26 2.26
CA TRP A 82 -2.56 -12.29 2.90
C TRP A 82 -3.84 -12.96 3.39
N ASN A 83 -4.20 -12.72 4.65
CA ASN A 83 -5.39 -13.28 5.27
C ASN A 83 -6.35 -12.17 5.71
N GLU A 84 -7.49 -12.06 5.03
CA GLU A 84 -8.51 -11.04 5.33
C GLU A 84 -9.13 -11.17 6.73
N ASN A 85 -8.95 -12.31 7.40
CA ASN A 85 -9.45 -12.55 8.75
C ASN A 85 -8.42 -12.17 9.84
N LEU A 86 -7.16 -11.89 9.48
CA LEU A 86 -6.15 -11.42 10.41
C LEU A 86 -6.30 -9.91 10.60
N LYS A 87 -6.92 -9.51 11.72
CA LYS A 87 -7.18 -8.11 12.10
C LYS A 87 -6.76 -7.76 13.52
N SER A 88 -5.89 -8.57 14.13
CA SER A 88 -5.46 -8.42 15.53
C SER A 88 -3.95 -8.20 15.60
N GLU A 89 -3.54 -7.24 16.42
CA GLU A 89 -2.13 -6.87 16.62
C GLU A 89 -1.27 -8.05 17.11
N ASP A 90 -1.79 -8.88 18.03
CA ASP A 90 -1.11 -10.10 18.51
C ASP A 90 -0.83 -11.12 17.40
N ALA A 91 -1.51 -11.01 16.25
CA ALA A 91 -1.37 -11.91 15.12
C ALA A 91 -0.53 -11.33 13.97
N GLY A 92 0.24 -10.26 14.23
CA GLY A 92 1.13 -9.63 13.24
C GLY A 92 0.44 -8.65 12.30
N TYR A 93 -0.79 -8.21 12.62
CA TYR A 93 -1.52 -7.20 11.84
C TYR A 93 -1.38 -5.82 12.47
N SER A 94 -0.96 -4.81 11.71
CA SER A 94 -0.95 -3.43 12.18
C SER A 94 -1.57 -2.49 11.15
N ILE A 95 -2.15 -1.39 11.62
CA ILE A 95 -2.72 -0.33 10.79
C ILE A 95 -2.00 0.98 11.12
N HIS A 96 -1.48 1.64 10.09
CA HIS A 96 -0.92 2.97 10.17
C HIS A 96 -1.84 3.96 9.46
N LYS A 97 -2.38 4.91 10.23
CA LYS A 97 -3.25 5.96 9.68
C LYS A 97 -2.45 6.95 8.87
N ILE A 98 -2.99 7.32 7.71
CA ILE A 98 -2.42 8.31 6.77
C ILE A 98 -3.18 9.62 6.88
#